data_AF-A0A0J7ZEG4-F1
#
_entry.id   AF-A0A0J7ZEG4-F1
#
_cell.length_a   1.000
_cell.length_b   1.000
_cell.length_c   1.000
_cell.angle_alpha   90.00
_cell.angle_beta   90.00
_cell.angle_gamma   90.00
#
_symmetry.space_group_name_H-M   'P 1'
#
loop_
_entity.id
_entity.type
_entity.pdbx_description
1 polymer ?
#
loop_
_entity_poly.entity_id
_entity_poly.type
_entity_poly.pdbx_seq_one_letter_code
_entity_poly.pdbx_strand_id
1 'polypeptide(L)'
;MAGEWQNAVAEAREATGFTGHVVQRTVDGIGAALRLDHRAAFYGELGALADSGGFEAFLNHWWTQALADAAPDEEVREQAIDFADVAVSLFARAAGGPTSTQSEIDAIVTGAEAR
;
A
#
# COMPACT_ATOMS: atom_id res chain seq x y z
N MET A 1 -11.77 -9.17 1.83
CA MET A 1 -10.56 -8.43 2.27
C MET A 1 -9.31 -9.29 2.36
N ALA A 2 -9.15 -10.19 3.35
CA ALA A 2 -7.89 -10.94 3.52
C ALA A 2 -7.52 -11.85 2.32
N GLY A 3 -8.51 -12.51 1.71
CA GLY A 3 -8.29 -13.33 0.50
C GLY A 3 -7.96 -12.50 -0.74
N GLU A 4 -8.58 -11.31 -0.90
CA GLU A 4 -8.28 -10.41 -2.01
C GLU A 4 -6.87 -9.83 -1.91
N TRP A 5 -6.42 -9.49 -0.69
CA TRP A 5 -5.06 -9.08 -0.45
C TRP A 5 -4.05 -10.19 -0.77
N GLN A 6 -4.29 -11.42 -0.31
CA GLN A 6 -3.41 -12.55 -0.60
C GLN A 6 -3.32 -12.85 -2.10
N ASN A 7 -4.43 -12.75 -2.83
CA ASN A 7 -4.44 -12.90 -4.29
C ASN A 7 -3.65 -11.79 -4.98
N ALA A 8 -3.86 -10.53 -4.57
CA ALA A 8 -3.13 -9.39 -5.13
C ALA A 8 -1.60 -9.51 -4.90
N VAL A 9 -1.18 -9.95 -3.72
CA VAL A 9 0.23 -10.22 -3.41
C VAL A 9 0.80 -11.37 -4.27
N ALA A 10 0.03 -12.43 -4.48
CA ALA A 10 0.47 -13.55 -5.33
C ALA A 10 0.64 -13.12 -6.79
N GLU A 11 -0.35 -12.41 -7.34
CA GLU A 11 -0.32 -11.90 -8.71
C GLU A 11 0.80 -10.86 -8.91
N ALA A 12 1.02 -9.97 -7.93
CA ALA A 12 2.12 -9.03 -7.97
C ALA A 12 3.50 -9.71 -7.97
N ARG A 13 3.67 -10.80 -7.20
CA ARG A 13 4.91 -11.60 -7.24
C ARG A 13 5.14 -12.23 -8.61
N GLU A 14 4.10 -12.75 -9.23
CA GLU A 14 4.19 -13.33 -10.57
C GLU A 14 4.54 -12.25 -11.62
N ALA A 15 3.91 -11.08 -11.55
CA ALA A 15 4.12 -9.99 -12.50
C ALA A 15 5.51 -9.33 -12.39
N THR A 16 6.04 -9.20 -11.18
CA THR A 16 7.32 -8.50 -10.91
C THR A 16 8.52 -9.44 -10.78
N GLY A 17 8.29 -10.74 -10.59
CA GLY A 17 9.35 -11.71 -10.29
C GLY A 17 9.95 -11.54 -8.89
N PHE A 18 9.29 -10.81 -7.99
CA PHE A 18 9.82 -10.54 -6.65
C PHE A 18 10.01 -11.81 -5.82
N THR A 19 11.26 -12.07 -5.43
CA THR A 19 11.66 -13.25 -4.64
C THR A 19 11.97 -12.92 -3.18
N GLY A 20 11.94 -11.64 -2.81
CA GLY A 20 12.27 -11.17 -1.46
C GLY A 20 11.27 -11.61 -0.39
N HIS A 21 11.64 -11.32 0.86
CA HIS A 21 10.77 -11.53 2.01
C HIS A 21 9.56 -10.58 1.93
N VAL A 22 8.36 -11.12 2.11
CA VAL A 22 7.14 -10.32 2.19
C VAL A 22 6.78 -10.10 3.64
N VAL A 23 6.82 -8.84 4.05
CA VAL A 23 6.37 -8.37 5.36
C VAL A 23 4.87 -8.63 5.50
N GLN A 24 4.43 -9.04 6.69
CA GLN A 24 3.00 -9.16 6.97
C GLN A 24 2.35 -7.77 6.99
N ARG A 25 1.26 -7.58 6.24
CA ARG A 25 0.47 -6.34 6.21
C ARG A 25 -0.41 -6.22 7.45
N THR A 26 0.22 -6.10 8.61
CA THR A 26 -0.40 -5.86 9.92
C THR A 26 0.40 -4.79 10.66
N VAL A 27 -0.20 -4.14 11.65
CA VAL A 27 0.51 -3.12 12.46
C VAL A 27 1.79 -3.67 13.08
N ASP A 28 1.73 -4.90 13.62
CA ASP A 28 2.87 -5.57 14.24
C ASP A 28 3.94 -5.95 13.22
N GLY A 29 3.54 -6.58 12.10
CA GLY A 29 4.48 -7.00 11.06
C GLY A 29 5.21 -5.83 10.41
N ILE A 30 4.49 -4.74 10.13
CA ILE A 30 5.05 -3.50 9.60
C ILE A 30 5.99 -2.88 10.64
N GLY A 31 5.53 -2.67 11.88
CA GLY A 31 6.35 -2.06 12.93
C GLY A 31 7.65 -2.83 13.23
N ALA A 32 7.61 -4.17 13.12
CA ALA A 32 8.78 -5.03 13.29
C ALA A 32 9.81 -4.88 12.15
N ALA A 33 9.35 -4.71 10.92
CA ALA A 33 10.20 -4.61 9.73
C ALA A 33 10.77 -3.21 9.49
N LEU A 34 10.10 -2.16 9.98
CA LEU A 34 10.57 -0.78 9.81
C LEU A 34 11.91 -0.53 10.53
N ARG A 35 12.75 0.30 9.87
CA ARG A 35 13.94 0.89 10.48
C ARG A 35 13.55 1.80 11.64
N LEU A 36 14.46 1.93 12.62
CA LEU A 36 14.21 2.70 13.84
C LEU A 36 13.75 4.13 13.56
N ASP A 37 14.33 4.79 12.55
CA ASP A 37 14.02 6.18 12.19
C ASP A 37 12.59 6.36 11.63
N HIS A 38 12.01 5.29 11.08
CA HIS A 38 10.65 5.29 10.54
C HIS A 38 9.59 4.89 11.58
N ARG A 39 9.96 4.11 12.60
CA ARG A 39 9.00 3.63 13.63
C ARG A 39 8.29 4.76 14.37
N ALA A 40 9.00 5.84 14.69
CA ALA A 40 8.41 6.97 15.40
C ALA A 40 7.30 7.64 14.56
N ALA A 41 7.53 7.83 13.26
CA ALA A 41 6.54 8.37 12.34
C ALA A 41 5.35 7.41 12.17
N PHE A 42 5.61 6.11 12.00
CA PHE A 42 4.59 5.07 11.89
C PHE A 42 3.62 5.07 13.09
N TYR A 43 4.15 5.03 14.32
CA TYR A 43 3.30 5.02 15.51
C TYR A 43 2.65 6.39 15.79
N GLY A 44 3.28 7.49 15.38
CA GLY A 44 2.69 8.83 15.44
C GLY A 44 1.45 8.95 14.56
N GLU A 45 1.54 8.48 13.31
CA GLU A 45 0.40 8.48 12.38
C GLU A 45 -0.69 7.50 12.84
N LEU A 46 -0.31 6.31 13.33
CA LEU A 46 -1.25 5.34 13.90
C LEU A 46 -2.08 5.95 15.05
N GLY A 47 -1.45 6.73 15.91
CA GLY A 47 -2.14 7.41 17.02
C GLY A 47 -3.04 8.57 16.58
N ALA A 48 -2.82 9.12 15.39
CA ALA A 48 -3.60 10.22 14.81
C ALA A 48 -4.78 9.73 13.93
N LEU A 49 -4.85 8.44 13.60
CA LEU A 49 -5.94 7.84 12.84
C LEU A 49 -7.24 7.86 13.65
N ALA A 50 -8.10 8.84 13.34
CA ALA A 50 -9.41 8.99 13.98
C ALA A 50 -10.49 8.09 13.37
N ASP A 51 -10.35 7.71 12.09
CA ASP A 51 -11.39 7.02 11.32
C ASP A 51 -10.88 5.74 10.64
N SER A 52 -11.77 4.74 10.52
CA SER A 52 -11.51 3.46 9.87
C SER A 52 -11.22 3.57 8.36
N GLY A 53 -11.69 4.64 7.71
CA GLY A 53 -11.48 4.85 6.27
C GLY A 53 -10.02 5.12 5.88
N GLY A 54 -9.24 5.75 6.76
CA GLY A 54 -7.81 6.02 6.51
C GLY A 54 -6.91 4.83 6.78
N PHE A 55 -7.40 3.81 7.51
CA PHE A 55 -6.57 2.74 8.04
C PHE A 55 -6.01 1.82 6.94
N GLU A 56 -6.78 1.53 5.88
CA GLU A 56 -6.28 0.73 4.76
C GLU A 56 -5.21 1.47 3.95
N ALA A 57 -5.37 2.78 3.75
CA ALA A 57 -4.38 3.61 3.08
C ALA A 57 -3.09 3.70 3.90
N PHE A 58 -3.22 3.87 5.23
CA PHE A 58 -2.12 3.80 6.18
C PHE A 58 -1.36 2.47 6.09
N LEU A 59 -2.08 1.34 6.12
CA LEU A 59 -1.45 0.02 6.00
C LEU A 59 -0.76 -0.17 4.65
N ASN A 60 -1.32 0.32 3.55
CA ASN A 60 -0.68 0.25 2.22
C ASN A 60 0.62 1.06 2.19
N HIS A 61 0.56 2.32 2.63
CA HIS A 61 1.71 3.22 2.63
C HIS A 61 2.88 2.64 3.45
N TRP A 62 2.60 2.25 4.70
CA TRP A 62 3.64 1.77 5.59
C TRP A 62 4.11 0.36 5.30
N TRP A 63 3.29 -0.47 4.65
CA TRP A 63 3.73 -1.77 4.16
C TRP A 63 4.75 -1.62 3.02
N THR A 64 4.56 -0.68 2.10
CA THR A 64 5.57 -0.36 1.07
C THR A 64 6.89 0.10 1.70
N GLN A 65 6.83 0.98 2.71
CA GLN A 65 8.03 1.41 3.44
C GLN A 65 8.71 0.26 4.19
N ALA A 66 7.94 -0.63 4.83
CA ALA A 66 8.49 -1.77 5.53
C ALA A 66 9.18 -2.78 4.60
N LEU A 67 8.67 -2.97 3.39
CA LEU A 67 9.33 -3.79 2.36
C LEU A 67 10.64 -3.15 1.89
N ALA A 68 10.63 -1.85 1.63
CA ALA A 68 11.83 -1.10 1.25
C ALA A 68 12.90 -1.12 2.34
N ASP A 69 12.50 -1.00 3.61
CA ASP A 69 13.39 -1.04 4.77
C ASP A 69 13.98 -2.42 5.04
N ALA A 70 13.24 -3.49 4.72
CA ALA A 70 13.68 -4.87 4.87
C ALA A 70 14.62 -5.34 3.75
N ALA A 71 14.78 -4.55 2.68
CA ALA A 71 15.67 -4.88 1.58
C ALA A 71 17.16 -4.80 2.00
N PRO A 72 17.98 -5.79 1.62
CA PRO A 72 19.40 -5.82 1.98
C PRO A 72 20.26 -4.79 1.21
N ASP A 73 19.80 -4.34 0.05
CA ASP A 73 20.50 -3.40 -0.84
C ASP A 73 19.50 -2.60 -1.70
N GLU A 74 20.03 -1.65 -2.48
CA GLU A 74 19.23 -0.72 -3.28
C GLU A 74 18.48 -1.43 -4.43
N GLU A 75 19.08 -2.45 -5.06
CA GLU A 75 18.43 -3.17 -6.15
C GLU A 75 17.21 -3.94 -5.65
N VAL A 76 17.36 -4.65 -4.52
CA VAL A 76 16.24 -5.35 -3.88
C VAL A 76 15.21 -4.36 -3.34
N ARG A 77 15.64 -3.17 -2.90
CA ARG A 77 14.75 -2.10 -2.44
C ARG A 77 13.86 -1.59 -3.58
N GLU A 78 14.43 -1.32 -4.75
CA GLU A 78 13.68 -0.92 -5.94
C GLU A 78 12.66 -2.00 -6.34
N GLN A 79 13.09 -3.26 -6.42
CA GLN A 79 12.20 -4.39 -6.72
C GLN A 79 11.07 -4.55 -5.68
N ALA A 80 11.37 -4.31 -4.40
CA ALA A 80 10.40 -4.38 -3.32
C ALA A 80 9.34 -3.27 -3.43
N ILE A 81 9.74 -2.07 -3.88
CA ILE A 81 8.82 -0.94 -4.13
C ILE A 81 7.93 -1.25 -5.34
N ASP A 82 8.50 -1.70 -6.46
CA ASP A 82 7.73 -2.07 -7.65
C ASP A 82 6.70 -3.18 -7.34
N PHE A 83 7.13 -4.20 -6.61
CA PHE A 83 6.25 -5.26 -6.11
C PHE A 83 5.12 -4.70 -5.24
N ALA A 84 5.43 -3.78 -4.33
CA ALA A 84 4.45 -3.21 -3.43
C ALA A 84 3.40 -2.38 -4.17
N ASP A 85 3.83 -1.56 -5.13
CA ASP A 85 2.95 -0.72 -5.93
C ASP A 85 1.98 -1.55 -6.79
N VAL A 86 2.47 -2.63 -7.40
CA VAL A 86 1.62 -3.58 -8.14
C VAL A 86 0.62 -4.27 -7.20
N ALA A 87 1.06 -4.76 -6.03
CA ALA A 87 0.18 -5.43 -5.07
C ALA A 87 -0.94 -4.51 -4.55
N VAL A 88 -0.59 -3.26 -4.20
CA VAL A 88 -1.57 -2.26 -3.73
C VAL A 88 -2.54 -1.88 -4.85
N SER A 89 -2.07 -1.73 -6.09
CA SER A 89 -2.91 -1.41 -7.25
C SER A 89 -3.92 -2.54 -7.55
N LEU A 90 -3.47 -3.79 -7.53
CA LEU A 90 -4.33 -4.97 -7.72
C LEU A 90 -5.36 -5.09 -6.59
N PHE A 91 -4.95 -4.85 -5.35
CA PHE A 91 -5.85 -4.87 -4.21
C PHE A 91 -6.91 -3.77 -4.29
N ALA A 92 -6.53 -2.53 -4.62
CA ALA A 92 -7.46 -1.42 -4.78
C ALA A 92 -8.50 -1.69 -5.89
N ARG A 93 -8.06 -2.28 -7.00
CA ARG A 93 -8.96 -2.73 -8.08
C ARG A 93 -9.93 -3.80 -7.60
N ALA A 94 -9.47 -4.79 -6.85
CA ALA A 94 -10.29 -5.90 -6.36
C ALA A 94 -11.31 -5.45 -5.29
N ALA A 95 -10.91 -4.54 -4.40
CA ALA A 95 -11.76 -4.01 -3.34
C ALA A 95 -12.87 -3.06 -3.84
N GLY A 96 -12.96 -2.82 -5.17
CA GLY A 96 -13.88 -1.85 -5.73
C GLY A 96 -13.57 -0.44 -5.23
N GLY A 97 -12.28 -0.11 -5.07
CA GLY A 97 -11.82 1.25 -4.73
C GLY A 97 -12.50 2.26 -5.65
N PRO A 98 -12.72 3.51 -5.19
CA PRO A 98 -13.59 4.47 -5.85
C PRO A 98 -13.21 4.59 -7.33
N THR A 99 -13.94 3.87 -8.18
CA THR A 99 -13.95 4.11 -9.60
C THR A 99 -14.75 5.38 -9.72
N SER A 100 -14.06 6.53 -9.64
CA SER A 100 -14.59 7.73 -10.25
C SER A 100 -14.99 7.32 -11.66
N THR A 101 -16.27 7.35 -11.92
CA THR A 101 -16.81 7.11 -13.26
C THR A 101 -16.12 8.08 -14.22
N GLN A 102 -16.05 7.75 -15.52
CA GLN A 102 -15.50 8.69 -16.51
C GLN A 102 -16.15 10.09 -16.38
N SER A 103 -17.44 10.12 -16.02
CA SER A 103 -18.18 11.35 -15.72
C SER A 103 -17.67 12.13 -14.50
N GLU A 104 -17.25 11.46 -13.42
CA GLU A 104 -16.67 12.10 -12.23
C GLU A 104 -15.24 12.60 -12.50
N ILE A 105 -14.46 11.86 -13.30
CA ILE A 105 -13.13 12.30 -13.74
C ILE A 105 -13.27 13.56 -14.61
N ASP A 106 -14.19 13.56 -15.57
CA ASP A 106 -14.45 14.71 -16.43
C ASP A 106 -14.92 15.92 -15.62
N ALA A 107 -15.75 15.74 -14.59
CA ALA A 107 -16.21 16.81 -13.70
C ALA A 107 -15.06 17.46 -12.90
N ILE A 108 -14.13 16.65 -12.38
CA ILE A 108 -12.93 17.12 -11.67
C ILE A 108 -12.00 17.87 -12.63
N VAL A 109 -11.77 17.34 -13.82
CA VAL A 109 -10.88 17.94 -14.84
C VAL A 109 -11.46 19.24 -15.42
N THR A 110 -12.77 19.31 -15.59
CA THR A 110 -13.45 20.52 -16.10
C THR A 110 -13.75 21.56 -15.03
N GLY A 111 -13.47 21.28 -13.75
CA GLY A 111 -13.73 22.21 -12.64
C GLY A 111 -15.22 22.48 -12.43
N ALA A 112 -16.09 21.55 -12.83
CA ALA A 112 -17.52 21.67 -12.66
C ALA A 112 -17.88 21.26 -11.23
N GLU A 113 -17.75 22.19 -10.28
CA GLU A 113 -18.37 22.05 -8.97
C GLU A 113 -19.88 21.82 -9.17
N ALA A 114 -20.36 20.64 -8.77
CA ALA A 114 -21.77 20.32 -8.78
C ALA A 114 -22.49 21.29 -7.83
N ARG A 115 -23.32 22.17 -8.40
CA ARG A 115 -24.29 22.98 -7.67
C ARG A 115 -25.47 22.14 -7.19
#